data_AF-A0A067D520-F1
#
_entry.id   AF-A0A067D520-F1
#
_cell.length_a   1.000
_cell.length_b   1.000
_cell.length_c   1.000
_cell.angle_alpha   90.00
_cell.angle_beta   90.00
_cell.angle_gamma   90.00
#
_symmetry.space_group_name_H-M   'P 1'
#
loop_
_entity.id
_entity.type
_entity.pdbx_description
1 polymer ?
#
loop_
_entity_poly.entity_id
_entity_poly.type
_entity_poly.pdbx_seq_one_letter_code
_entity_poly.pdbx_strand_id
1 'polypeptide(L)'
;MVTFLKPNKAVILLQGRNASRKAVIMKSFDDGTRERPNGHCLVARIKNYQHLMPTCYTLDVDLKEVVTTNSLQSKDKKVTACEETKKHLEEKFKTGKNLGSLLSS
;
A
#
# COMPACT_ATOMS: atom_id res chain seq x y z
N MET A 1 8.52 21.92 -3.35
CA MET A 1 7.60 21.06 -4.14
C MET A 1 7.05 19.98 -3.22
N VAL A 2 5.73 19.79 -3.15
CA VAL A 2 5.11 18.89 -2.16
C VAL A 2 4.96 17.48 -2.74
N THR A 3 5.45 16.47 -2.03
CA THR A 3 5.27 15.07 -2.42
C THR A 3 3.89 14.56 -1.98
N PHE A 4 3.09 14.13 -2.95
CA PHE A 4 1.75 13.61 -2.71
C PHE A 4 1.74 12.12 -2.29
N LEU A 5 2.85 11.41 -2.51
CA LEU A 5 3.03 9.98 -2.25
C LEU A 5 3.49 9.72 -0.81
N LYS A 6 2.71 10.21 0.15
CA LYS A 6 2.97 9.98 1.58
C LYS A 6 2.43 8.61 2.02
N PRO A 7 3.01 8.00 3.07
CA PRO A 7 2.38 6.86 3.71
C PRO A 7 0.96 7.21 4.14
N ASN A 8 0.07 6.20 4.19
CA ASN A 8 -1.35 6.33 4.52
C ASN A 8 -2.21 7.05 3.46
N LYS A 9 -1.66 7.34 2.27
CA LYS A 9 -2.47 7.75 1.12
C LYS A 9 -3.11 6.54 0.43
N ALA A 10 -4.36 6.71 0.04
CA ALA A 10 -5.08 5.74 -0.77
C ALA A 10 -4.82 5.96 -2.26
N VAL A 11 -4.62 4.87 -2.99
CA VAL A 11 -4.15 4.87 -4.37
C VAL A 11 -4.85 3.75 -5.13
N ILE A 12 -5.10 3.96 -6.41
CA ILE A 12 -5.72 2.98 -7.30
C ILE A 12 -4.64 2.40 -8.22
N LEU A 13 -4.70 1.09 -8.44
CA LEU A 13 -3.84 0.40 -9.39
C LEU A 13 -4.41 0.50 -10.80
N LEU A 14 -3.61 1.02 -11.73
CA LEU A 14 -4.00 1.21 -13.12
C LEU A 14 -3.78 -0.03 -13.97
N GLN A 15 -2.81 -0.88 -13.62
CA GLN A 15 -2.37 -2.00 -14.47
C GLN A 15 -2.01 -3.26 -13.67
N GLY A 16 -1.98 -4.41 -14.37
CA GLY A 16 -1.61 -5.71 -13.82
C GLY A 16 -2.78 -6.52 -13.24
N ARG A 17 -2.48 -7.66 -12.61
CA ARG A 17 -3.47 -8.61 -12.07
C ARG A 17 -4.41 -8.01 -11.01
N ASN A 18 -3.97 -6.94 -10.37
CA ASN A 18 -4.71 -6.24 -9.32
C ASN A 18 -5.21 -4.85 -9.79
N ALA A 19 -5.34 -4.63 -11.10
CA ALA A 19 -5.89 -3.38 -11.64
C ALA A 19 -7.30 -3.09 -11.08
N SER A 20 -7.64 -1.80 -11.03
CA SER A 20 -8.88 -1.24 -10.46
C SER A 20 -9.08 -1.50 -8.97
N ARG A 21 -8.13 -2.14 -8.28
CA ARG A 21 -8.20 -2.30 -6.82
C ARG A 21 -7.61 -1.09 -6.13
N LYS A 22 -8.32 -0.62 -5.12
CA LYS A 22 -7.83 0.39 -4.19
C LYS A 22 -6.83 -0.23 -3.23
N ALA A 23 -5.83 0.56 -2.86
CA ALA A 23 -4.80 0.14 -1.94
C ALA A 23 -4.20 1.31 -1.18
N VAL A 24 -3.47 0.99 -0.11
CA VAL A 24 -2.82 1.99 0.76
C VAL A 24 -1.31 1.93 0.58
N ILE A 25 -0.68 3.10 0.49
CA ILE A 25 0.78 3.21 0.57
C ILE A 25 1.21 2.95 2.03
N MET A 26 1.99 1.89 2.22
CA MET A 26 2.60 1.56 3.52
C MET A 26 3.93 2.29 3.70
N LYS A 27 4.78 2.28 2.66
CA LYS A 27 6.10 2.93 2.69
C LYS A 27 6.55 3.33 1.29
N SER A 28 7.01 4.57 1.17
CA SER A 28 7.57 5.14 -0.05
C SER A 28 9.09 5.01 -0.10
N PHE A 29 9.63 4.71 -1.28
CA PHE A 29 11.05 4.78 -1.61
C PHE A 29 11.20 5.60 -2.89
N ASP A 30 11.51 6.88 -2.73
CA ASP A 30 11.52 7.81 -3.85
C ASP A 30 12.85 7.76 -4.63
N ASP A 31 13.96 7.43 -3.95
CA ASP A 31 15.31 7.36 -4.52
C ASP A 31 15.66 6.02 -5.19
N GLY A 32 14.72 5.07 -5.21
CA GLY A 32 14.96 3.71 -5.72
C GLY A 32 15.89 2.89 -4.82
N THR A 33 15.99 1.59 -5.11
CA THR A 33 16.87 0.64 -4.42
C THR A 33 17.86 0.08 -5.45
N ARG A 34 19.00 -0.48 -5.05
CA ARG A 34 19.95 -1.12 -5.98
C ARG A 34 19.33 -2.16 -6.91
N GLU A 35 18.28 -2.85 -6.47
CA GLU A 35 17.52 -3.81 -7.30
C GLU A 35 16.54 -3.15 -8.28
N ARG A 36 16.08 -1.93 -7.99
CA ARG A 36 15.05 -1.20 -8.72
C ARG A 36 15.41 0.28 -8.77
N PRO A 37 16.01 0.76 -9.87
CA PRO A 37 16.46 2.15 -9.97
C PRO A 37 15.30 3.15 -9.96
N ASN A 38 14.10 2.70 -10.32
CA ASN A 38 12.89 3.53 -10.27
C ASN A 38 12.39 3.64 -8.82
N GLY A 39 11.84 4.80 -8.48
CA GLY A 39 11.07 4.96 -7.25
C GLY A 39 10.01 3.87 -7.15
N HIS A 40 9.80 3.36 -5.94
CA HIS A 40 8.73 2.41 -5.67
C HIS A 40 8.05 2.63 -4.33
N CYS A 41 6.76 2.35 -4.31
CA CYS A 41 5.99 2.23 -3.08
C CYS A 41 5.73 0.78 -2.73
N LEU A 42 5.78 0.49 -1.45
CA LEU A 42 5.14 -0.68 -0.88
C LEU A 42 3.67 -0.35 -0.67
N VAL A 43 2.86 -0.99 -1.50
CA VAL A 43 1.43 -1.09 -1.37
C VAL A 43 1.13 -2.50 -0.88
N ALA A 44 0.04 -2.72 -0.15
CA ALA A 44 -0.40 -4.08 0.20
C ALA A 44 -0.39 -4.98 -1.06
N ARG A 45 0.65 -5.82 -1.20
CA ARG A 45 0.99 -6.71 -2.32
C ARG A 45 1.80 -6.16 -3.52
N ILE A 46 2.08 -4.87 -3.68
CA ILE A 46 2.72 -4.35 -4.90
C ILE A 46 3.86 -3.38 -4.57
N LYS A 47 4.89 -3.36 -5.43
CA LYS A 47 6.18 -2.69 -5.22
C LYS A 47 6.55 -1.67 -6.31
N ASN A 48 5.64 -1.10 -7.11
CA ASN A 48 6.00 -0.19 -8.23
C ASN A 48 5.10 1.06 -8.28
N TYR A 49 5.68 2.25 -8.53
CA TYR A 49 4.93 3.50 -8.70
C TYR A 49 4.34 3.73 -10.09
N GLN A 50 4.91 3.15 -11.14
CA GLN A 50 4.55 3.47 -12.54
C GLN A 50 3.08 3.21 -12.91
N HIS A 51 2.32 2.50 -12.07
CA HIS A 51 0.94 2.11 -12.34
C HIS A 51 -0.02 2.52 -11.22
N LEU A 52 0.32 3.56 -10.47
CA LEU A 52 -0.44 4.05 -9.33
C LEU A 52 -1.06 5.42 -9.63
N MET A 53 -2.36 5.55 -9.42
CA MET A 53 -3.07 6.84 -9.45
C MET A 53 -3.43 7.25 -8.02
N PRO A 54 -2.84 8.34 -7.47
CA PRO A 54 -3.16 8.79 -6.13
C PRO A 54 -4.59 9.32 -6.07
N THR A 55 -5.29 9.05 -4.98
CA THR A 55 -6.64 9.58 -4.74
C THR A 55 -6.61 10.69 -3.69
N CYS A 56 -7.67 11.48 -3.61
CA CYS A 56 -7.81 12.50 -2.57
C CYS A 56 -7.97 11.92 -1.15
N TYR A 57 -8.17 10.60 -1.02
CA TYR A 57 -8.43 9.94 0.26
C TYR A 57 -7.15 9.58 1.02
N THR A 58 -7.20 9.78 2.33
CA THR A 58 -6.23 9.27 3.30
C THR A 58 -6.89 8.15 4.11
N LEU A 59 -6.13 7.11 4.37
CA LEU A 59 -6.56 5.97 5.17
C LEU A 59 -5.66 5.92 6.39
N ASP A 60 -6.21 6.26 7.55
CA ASP A 60 -5.49 6.18 8.83
C ASP A 60 -5.30 4.71 9.20
N VAL A 61 -4.25 4.09 8.68
CA VAL A 61 -3.85 2.71 8.99
C VAL A 61 -2.38 2.72 9.37
N ASP A 62 -2.09 2.54 10.65
CA ASP A 62 -0.72 2.55 11.15
C ASP A 62 -0.01 1.23 10.83
N LEU A 63 0.36 1.07 9.56
CA LEU A 63 0.99 -0.14 9.01
C LEU A 63 2.53 -0.08 9.05
N LYS A 64 3.10 0.96 9.68
CA LYS A 64 4.55 1.15 9.77
C LYS A 64 5.24 0.07 10.59
N GLU A 65 4.55 -0.51 11.57
CA GLU A 65 5.08 -1.57 12.44
C GLU A 65 5.01 -2.96 11.78
N VAL A 66 3.93 -3.23 11.06
CA VAL A 66 3.70 -4.54 10.40
C VAL A 66 4.69 -4.78 9.26
N VAL A 67 5.07 -3.73 8.54
CA VAL A 67 5.93 -3.86 7.35
C VAL A 67 7.28 -3.19 7.55
N THR A 68 8.19 -3.91 8.20
CA THR A 68 9.61 -3.56 8.24
C THR A 68 10.35 -4.10 7.01
N THR A 69 11.53 -3.53 6.70
CA THR A 69 12.37 -3.96 5.57
C THR A 69 12.78 -5.44 5.65
N ASN A 70 12.80 -6.00 6.86
CA ASN A 70 13.11 -7.40 7.13
C ASN A 70 11.99 -8.36 6.68
N SER A 71 10.73 -7.92 6.69
CA SER A 71 9.59 -8.71 6.23
C SER A 71 9.51 -8.82 4.70
N LEU A 72 10.37 -8.08 3.97
CA LEU A 72 10.32 -7.95 2.50
C LEU A 72 11.34 -8.79 1.75
N GLN A 73 12.22 -9.51 2.47
CA GLN A 73 13.30 -10.29 1.88
C GLN A 73 12.80 -11.66 1.41
N SER A 74 12.26 -12.50 2.31
CA SER A 74 11.77 -13.84 1.96
C SER A 74 10.30 -13.85 1.52
N LYS A 75 9.89 -14.92 0.84
CA LYS A 75 8.50 -15.11 0.40
C LYS A 75 7.56 -15.35 1.58
N ASP A 76 7.99 -16.11 2.58
CA ASP A 76 7.17 -16.49 3.72
C ASP A 76 6.80 -15.28 4.58
N LYS A 77 7.77 -14.40 4.84
CA LYS A 77 7.56 -13.15 5.58
C LYS A 77 6.64 -12.16 4.86
N LYS A 78 6.57 -12.23 3.52
CA LYS A 78 5.60 -11.44 2.75
C LYS A 78 4.19 -11.99 2.89
N VAL A 79 4.03 -13.30 2.99
CA VAL A 79 2.72 -13.94 3.16
C VAL A 79 2.17 -13.60 4.55
N THR A 80 2.99 -13.74 5.60
CA THR A 80 2.58 -13.42 6.98
C THR A 80 2.21 -11.94 7.14
N ALA A 81 3.05 -11.02 6.64
CA ALA A 81 2.74 -9.58 6.68
C ALA A 81 1.46 -9.23 5.90
N CYS A 82 1.18 -9.95 4.82
CA CYS A 82 -0.03 -9.76 4.01
C CYS A 82 -1.28 -10.25 4.73
N GLU A 83 -1.18 -11.35 5.48
CA GLU A 83 -2.27 -11.86 6.32
C GLU A 83 -2.56 -10.94 7.50
N GLU A 84 -1.52 -10.41 8.15
CA GLU A 84 -1.66 -9.42 9.23
C GLU A 84 -2.28 -8.11 8.73
N THR A 85 -1.82 -7.62 7.58
CA THR A 85 -2.42 -6.44 6.94
C THR A 85 -3.90 -6.68 6.59
N LYS A 86 -4.24 -7.88 6.13
CA LYS A 86 -5.63 -8.22 5.75
C LYS A 86 -6.55 -8.20 6.97
N LYS A 87 -6.13 -8.79 8.10
CA LYS A 87 -6.88 -8.76 9.36
C LYS A 87 -7.13 -7.33 9.82
N HIS A 88 -6.08 -6.50 9.78
CA HIS A 88 -6.18 -5.11 10.22
C HIS A 88 -7.08 -4.25 9.32
N LEU A 89 -7.13 -4.53 8.00
CA LEU A 89 -8.07 -3.89 7.09
C LEU A 89 -9.52 -4.37 7.29
N GLU A 90 -9.73 -5.65 7.60
CA GLU A 90 -11.05 -6.22 7.88
C GLU A 90 -11.65 -5.68 9.19
N GLU A 91 -10.83 -5.49 10.23
CA GLU A 91 -11.23 -4.82 11.49
C GLU A 91 -11.68 -3.37 11.25
N LYS A 92 -10.97 -2.64 10.40
CA LYS A 92 -11.35 -1.26 10.04
C LYS A 92 -12.59 -1.19 9.15
N PHE A 93 -12.79 -2.19 8.28
CA PHE A 93 -14.00 -2.29 7.49
C PHE A 93 -15.26 -2.50 8.36
N LYS A 94 -15.16 -3.36 9.38
CA LYS A 94 -16.26 -3.61 10.33
C LYS A 94 -16.61 -2.38 11.17
N THR A 95 -15.65 -1.52 11.46
CA THR A 95 -15.86 -0.28 12.23
C THR A 95 -16.43 0.87 11.38
N GLY A 96 -16.65 0.68 10.07
CA GLY A 96 -17.34 1.64 9.19
C GLY A 96 -16.56 2.93 8.90
N LYS A 97 -15.35 3.07 9.45
CA LYS A 97 -14.47 4.21 9.16
C LYS A 97 -13.90 4.00 7.77
N ASN A 98 -14.11 4.96 6.87
CA ASN A 98 -13.56 5.00 5.50
C ASN A 98 -14.30 4.20 4.40
N LEU A 99 -15.64 4.04 4.51
CA LEU A 99 -16.49 3.37 3.51
C LEU A 99 -16.21 3.84 2.06
N GLY A 100 -16.17 5.16 1.82
CA GLY A 100 -16.00 5.71 0.46
C GLY A 100 -14.65 5.37 -0.20
N SER A 101 -13.58 5.26 0.60
CA SER A 101 -12.23 4.98 0.09
C SER A 101 -11.92 3.50 -0.12
N LEU A 102 -12.79 2.57 0.29
CA LEU A 102 -12.61 1.13 0.07
C LEU A 102 -13.71 0.50 -0.81
N LEU A 103 -14.90 1.11 -0.94
CA LEU A 103 -16.06 0.48 -1.57
C LEU A 103 -16.32 0.80 -3.05
N SER A 104 -15.82 1.90 -3.63
CA SER A 104 -16.06 2.15 -5.06
C SER A 104 -15.09 1.34 -5.93
N SER A 105 -15.48 0.11 -6.25
CA SER A 105 -14.89 -0.65 -7.36
C SER A 105 -15.22 0.03 -8.69
#